data_AF-X1S1X5-F1
#
_entry.id   AF-X1S1X5-F1
#
_cell.length_a   1.000
_cell.length_b   1.000
_cell.length_c   1.000
_cell.angle_alpha   90.00
_cell.angle_beta   90.00
_cell.angle_gamma   90.00
#
_symmetry.space_group_name_H-M   'P 1'
#
loop_
_entity.id
_entity.type
_entity.pdbx_description
1 polymer ?
#
loop_
_entity_poly.entity_id
_entity_poly.type
_entity_poly.pdbx_seq_one_letter_code
_entity_poly.pdbx_strand_id
1 'polypeptide(L)'
;KMLPHFHTAKLSREDCHYLFPNTFFVAEKIAKLLVEWGARIGIVTLAEKGAVIATSKDVFTIPAFTDRSIDCTGAGDAFAAGFLFSYHRERDV
;
A
#
# COMPACT_ATOMS: atom_id res chain seq x y z
N LYS A 1 10.05 -17.37 3.42
CA LYS A 1 9.09 -16.34 2.93
C LYS A 1 9.09 -15.21 3.95
N MET A 2 9.27 -13.96 3.55
CA MET A 2 9.55 -12.85 4.46
C MET A 2 8.29 -12.17 5.02
N LEU A 3 7.23 -12.07 4.20
CA LEU A 3 5.98 -11.36 4.53
C LEU A 3 5.25 -11.81 5.80
N PRO A 4 5.23 -13.11 6.19
CA PRO A 4 4.63 -13.53 7.46
C PRO A 4 5.25 -12.90 8.72
N HIS A 5 6.45 -12.33 8.60
CA HIS A 5 7.12 -11.65 9.72
C HIS A 5 6.80 -10.14 9.78
N PHE A 6 6.06 -9.61 8.81
CA PHE A 6 5.69 -8.20 8.76
C PHE A 6 4.20 -8.00 9.06
N HIS A 7 3.92 -7.04 9.92
CA HIS A 7 2.54 -6.61 10.16
C HIS A 7 1.96 -5.91 8.92
N THR A 8 2.72 -4.97 8.36
CA THR A 8 2.30 -4.13 7.24
C THR A 8 3.32 -4.28 6.11
N ALA A 9 2.84 -4.47 4.89
CA ALA A 9 3.66 -4.49 3.69
C ALA A 9 3.12 -3.47 2.68
N LYS A 10 4.00 -2.64 2.13
CA LYS A 10 3.65 -1.57 1.18
C LYS A 10 4.43 -1.77 -0.12
N LEU A 11 3.75 -1.64 -1.25
CA LEU A 11 4.34 -1.51 -2.57
C LEU A 11 3.86 -0.21 -3.26
N SER A 12 4.68 0.33 -4.15
CA SER A 12 4.29 1.30 -5.16
C SER A 12 3.95 0.59 -6.47
N ARG A 13 3.36 1.31 -7.44
CA ARG A 13 3.19 0.78 -8.81
C ARG A 13 4.53 0.34 -9.41
N GLU A 14 5.61 1.06 -9.11
CA GLU A 14 6.95 0.75 -9.63
C GLU A 14 7.50 -0.54 -9.04
N ASP A 15 7.37 -0.75 -7.71
CA ASP A 15 7.73 -2.02 -7.09
C ASP A 15 6.95 -3.19 -7.72
N CYS A 16 5.67 -2.98 -7.99
CA CYS A 16 4.83 -4.00 -8.63
C CYS A 16 5.27 -4.33 -10.05
N HIS A 17 5.77 -3.34 -10.80
CA HIS A 17 6.31 -3.56 -12.14
C HIS A 17 7.53 -4.50 -12.10
N TYR A 18 8.41 -4.33 -11.12
CA TYR A 18 9.59 -5.18 -10.96
C TYR A 18 9.29 -6.55 -10.37
N LEU A 19 8.37 -6.63 -9.39
CA LEU A 19 8.03 -7.88 -8.71
C LEU A 19 7.08 -8.76 -9.54
N PHE A 20 6.26 -8.15 -10.40
CA PHE A 20 5.23 -8.83 -11.19
C PHE A 20 5.27 -8.44 -12.68
N PRO A 21 6.42 -8.60 -13.37
CA PRO A 21 6.65 -8.03 -14.70
C PRO A 21 5.70 -8.54 -15.79
N ASN A 22 5.12 -9.73 -15.61
CA ASN A 22 4.21 -10.37 -16.58
C ASN A 22 2.76 -10.42 -16.11
N THR A 23 2.37 -9.59 -15.14
CA THR A 23 1.02 -9.60 -14.56
C THR A 23 0.29 -8.30 -14.90
N PHE A 24 -0.99 -8.41 -15.25
CA PHE A 24 -1.83 -7.23 -15.39
C PHE A 24 -2.01 -6.54 -14.03
N PHE A 25 -1.61 -5.27 -13.95
CA PHE A 25 -1.60 -4.51 -12.71
C PHE A 25 -3.04 -4.21 -12.24
N VAL A 26 -3.44 -4.82 -11.12
CA VAL A 26 -4.69 -4.51 -10.41
C VAL A 26 -4.35 -4.30 -8.94
N ALA A 27 -4.41 -3.05 -8.48
CA ALA A 27 -3.96 -2.64 -7.16
C ALA A 27 -4.63 -3.44 -6.02
N GLU A 28 -5.95 -3.63 -6.09
CA GLU A 28 -6.69 -4.43 -5.11
C GLU A 28 -6.23 -5.89 -5.06
N LYS A 29 -5.93 -6.51 -6.21
CA LYS A 29 -5.43 -7.89 -6.25
C LYS A 29 -4.04 -7.99 -5.63
N ILE A 30 -3.18 -7.01 -5.90
CA ILE A 30 -1.82 -7.00 -5.33
C ILE A 30 -1.87 -6.75 -3.81
N ALA A 31 -2.69 -5.81 -3.35
CA ALA A 31 -2.88 -5.56 -1.92
C ALA A 31 -3.37 -6.83 -1.20
N LYS A 32 -4.36 -7.54 -1.77
CA LYS A 32 -4.82 -8.85 -1.26
C LYS A 32 -3.72 -9.90 -1.28
N LEU A 33 -2.93 -9.97 -2.34
CA LEU A 33 -1.84 -10.94 -2.48
C LEU A 33 -0.79 -10.78 -1.36
N LEU A 34 -0.46 -9.54 -0.97
CA LEU A 34 0.43 -9.28 0.17
C LEU A 34 -0.11 -9.86 1.47
N VAL A 35 -1.43 -9.76 1.68
CA VAL A 35 -2.12 -10.33 2.86
C VAL A 35 -2.13 -11.86 2.78
N GLU A 36 -2.49 -12.42 1.64
CA GLU A 36 -2.46 -13.88 1.38
C GLU A 36 -1.06 -14.48 1.59
N TRP A 37 -0.02 -13.69 1.32
CA TRP A 37 1.38 -14.09 1.55
C TRP A 37 1.86 -13.92 2.99
N GLY A 38 1.03 -13.38 3.88
CA GLY A 38 1.22 -13.41 5.33
C GLY A 38 1.32 -12.05 6.03
N ALA A 39 1.28 -10.93 5.30
CA ALA A 39 1.16 -9.63 5.95
C ALA A 39 -0.24 -9.46 6.56
N ARG A 40 -0.39 -8.71 7.66
CA ARG A 40 -1.73 -8.38 8.19
C ARG A 40 -2.41 -7.28 7.39
N ILE A 41 -1.62 -6.34 6.88
CA ILE A 41 -2.06 -5.21 6.08
C ILE A 41 -1.20 -5.13 4.82
N GLY A 42 -1.85 -5.17 3.65
CA GLY A 42 -1.22 -4.95 2.35
C GLY A 42 -1.59 -3.57 1.80
N ILE A 43 -0.61 -2.80 1.36
CA ILE A 43 -0.82 -1.44 0.83
C ILE A 43 -0.21 -1.33 -0.56
N VAL A 44 -0.95 -0.76 -1.51
CA VAL A 44 -0.46 -0.38 -2.84
C VAL A 44 -0.71 1.10 -3.06
N THR A 45 0.36 1.88 -3.15
CA THR A 45 0.29 3.32 -3.45
C THR A 45 0.26 3.57 -4.96
N LEU A 46 -0.60 4.50 -5.38
CA LEU A 46 -0.96 4.79 -6.78
C LEU A 46 -0.73 6.25 -7.16
N ALA A 47 0.17 6.94 -6.45
CA ALA A 47 0.50 8.35 -6.63
C ALA A 47 -0.76 9.23 -6.62
N GLU A 48 -1.05 9.96 -7.71
CA GLU A 48 -2.20 10.87 -7.83
C GLU A 48 -3.56 10.14 -7.71
N LYS A 49 -3.59 8.81 -7.85
CA LYS A 49 -4.80 8.01 -7.65
C LYS A 49 -4.99 7.55 -6.21
N GLY A 50 -4.10 7.95 -5.30
CA GLY A 50 -4.16 7.64 -3.88
C GLY A 50 -3.56 6.28 -3.54
N ALA A 51 -4.28 5.45 -2.79
CA ALA A 51 -3.79 4.14 -2.34
C ALA A 51 -4.92 3.11 -2.21
N VAL A 52 -4.54 1.83 -2.30
CA VAL A 52 -5.41 0.70 -1.96
C VAL A 52 -4.82 -0.01 -0.76
N ILE A 53 -5.66 -0.31 0.24
CA ILE A 53 -5.28 -1.00 1.47
C ILE A 53 -6.14 -2.25 1.58
N ALA A 54 -5.55 -3.38 1.92
CA ALA A 54 -6.24 -4.64 2.13
C ALA A 54 -5.89 -5.22 3.51
N THR A 55 -6.90 -5.80 4.15
CA THR A 55 -6.77 -6.65 5.33
C THR A 55 -7.31 -8.05 5.00
N SER A 56 -7.37 -8.94 5.98
CA SER A 56 -8.02 -10.25 5.80
C SER A 56 -9.54 -10.15 5.61
N LYS A 57 -10.16 -8.99 5.88
CA LYS A 57 -11.62 -8.80 5.85
C LYS A 57 -12.05 -7.82 4.77
N ASP A 58 -11.31 -6.72 4.65
CA ASP A 58 -11.76 -5.54 3.93
C ASP A 58 -10.71 -5.05 2.93
N VAL A 59 -11.18 -4.28 1.96
CA VAL A 59 -10.35 -3.55 1.00
C VAL A 59 -10.85 -2.13 0.91
N PHE A 60 -9.93 -1.18 1.04
CA PHE A 60 -10.19 0.24 1.03
C PHE A 60 -9.46 0.88 -0.14
N THR A 61 -10.16 1.73 -0.89
CA THR A 61 -9.56 2.58 -1.92
C THR A 61 -9.66 4.02 -1.44
N ILE A 62 -8.50 4.61 -1.15
CA ILE A 62 -8.39 5.95 -0.58
C ILE A 62 -7.92 6.89 -1.69
N PRO A 63 -8.69 7.94 -2.06
CA PRO A 63 -8.28 8.90 -3.07
C PRO A 63 -7.07 9.71 -2.58
N ALA A 64 -6.31 10.29 -3.51
CA ALA A 64 -5.26 11.22 -3.16
C ALA A 64 -5.84 12.47 -2.49
N PHE A 65 -5.13 13.03 -1.52
CA PHE A 65 -5.56 14.23 -0.80
C PHE A 65 -5.48 15.50 -1.64
N THR A 66 -4.61 15.52 -2.66
CA THR A 66 -4.44 16.66 -3.57
C THR A 66 -4.07 16.18 -4.96
N ASP A 67 -4.66 16.83 -5.97
CA ASP A 67 -4.33 16.61 -7.38
C ASP A 67 -3.13 17.45 -7.83
N ARG A 68 -2.63 18.35 -6.96
CA ARG A 68 -1.53 19.27 -7.28
C ARG A 68 -0.28 18.91 -6.47
N SER A 69 0.67 18.27 -7.14
CA SER A 69 2.02 18.06 -6.61
C SER A 69 3.01 19.00 -7.30
N ILE A 70 3.95 19.55 -6.52
CA ILE A 70 5.08 20.34 -7.01
C ILE A 70 6.35 19.48 -7.01
N ASP A 71 6.56 18.72 -5.94
CA ASP A 71 7.63 17.75 -5.77
C ASP A 71 7.08 16.53 -5.01
N CYS A 72 7.24 15.34 -5.59
CA CYS A 72 6.81 14.06 -5.00
C CYS A 72 7.94 13.35 -4.26
N THR A 73 9.13 13.93 -4.18
CA THR A 73 10.28 13.34 -3.48
C THR A 73 9.91 13.05 -2.03
N GLY A 74 10.08 11.79 -1.62
CA GLY A 74 9.76 11.35 -0.26
C GLY A 74 8.26 11.17 0.03
N ALA A 75 7.36 11.43 -0.91
CA ALA A 75 5.91 11.26 -0.68
C ALA A 75 5.54 9.83 -0.27
N GLY A 76 6.24 8.82 -0.83
CA GLY A 76 6.06 7.42 -0.47
C GLY A 76 6.51 7.09 0.96
N ASP A 77 7.55 7.76 1.47
CA ASP A 77 8.06 7.60 2.83
C ASP A 77 7.18 8.35 3.83
N ALA A 78 6.77 9.58 3.48
CA ALA A 78 5.80 10.36 4.25
C ALA A 78 4.47 9.60 4.42
N PHE A 79 3.98 8.95 3.35
CA PHE A 79 2.81 8.07 3.43
C PHE A 79 3.04 6.93 4.43
N ALA A 80 4.15 6.21 4.31
CA ALA A 80 4.44 5.06 5.18
C ALA A 80 4.55 5.49 6.65
N ALA A 81 5.26 6.59 6.92
CA ALA A 81 5.39 7.15 8.27
C ALA A 81 4.04 7.59 8.84
N GLY A 82 3.24 8.33 8.06
CA GLY A 82 1.91 8.80 8.47
C GLY A 82 0.93 7.66 8.75
N PHE A 83 0.92 6.64 7.89
CA PHE A 83 0.11 5.44 8.09
C PHE A 83 0.52 4.70 9.36
N LEU A 84 1.81 4.42 9.54
CA LEU A 84 2.30 3.68 10.70
C LEU A 84 2.06 4.45 12.01
N PHE A 85 2.25 5.76 12.01
CA PHE A 85 1.98 6.61 13.18
C PHE A 85 0.51 6.55 13.59
N SER A 86 -0.40 6.74 12.63
CA SER A 86 -1.85 6.76 12.89
C SER A 86 -2.34 5.36 13.29
N TYR A 87 -1.95 4.33 12.55
CA TYR A 87 -2.30 2.94 12.86
C TYR A 87 -1.79 2.51 14.24
N HIS A 88 -0.58 2.93 14.64
CA HIS A 88 -0.06 2.59 15.96
C HIS A 88 -0.91 3.17 17.09
N ARG A 89 -1.47 4.37 16.90
CA ARG A 89 -2.29 5.06 17.88
C ARG A 89 -3.72 4.54 17.93
N GLU A 90 -4.33 4.30 16.78
CA GLU A 90 -5.77 4.07 16.66
C GLU A 90 -6.10 2.59 16.43
N ARG A 91 -5.15 1.81 15.90
CA ARG A 91 -5.32 0.40 15.48
C ARG A 91 -6.40 0.20 14.43
N ASP A 92 -6.79 1.28 13.76
CA ASP A 92 -7.79 1.31 12.71
C ASP A 92 -7.12 1.48 11.34
N VAL A 93 -7.74 0.85 10.33
CA VAL A 93 -7.22 0.83 8.95
C VAL A 93 -8.08 1.70 8.06
#